data_AF-E8X7U8-F1
#
_entry.id   AF-E8X7U8-F1
#
_cell.length_a   1.000
_cell.length_b   1.000
_cell.length_c   1.000
_cell.angle_alpha   90.00
_cell.angle_beta   90.00
_cell.angle_gamma   90.00
#
_symmetry.space_group_name_H-M   'P 1'
#
loop_
_entity.id
_entity.type
_entity.pdbx_description
1 polymer ?
#
loop_
_entity_poly.entity_id
_entity_poly.type
_entity_poly.pdbx_seq_one_letter_code
_entity_poly.pdbx_strand_id
1 'polypeptide(L)'
;MLRNPIRTLVPPWSWKAATFAAAVRGLAFFATNLQAGQREATKALVVEAVFAFVTGGLIGAISQHLRKAEPRWATAGVVCICLPGFMLFAQSGVHRLAHTPHLSGGLVLSFCLSVVSAAFSWYAMRHGAMLGGTDETTVFHDLEALPKILLNFVLVGPDLVASIFRAKRH
;
A
#
# COMPACT_ATOMS: atom_id res chain seq x y z
N MET A 1 -28.58 -1.06 3.11
CA MET A 1 -27.43 -0.81 4.01
C MET A 1 -27.44 -1.61 5.32
N LEU A 2 -28.35 -2.59 5.54
CA LEU A 2 -28.42 -3.40 6.78
C LEU A 2 -28.65 -4.88 6.47
N ARG A 3 -27.73 -5.56 5.78
CA ARG A 3 -27.92 -7.00 5.48
C ARG A 3 -26.76 -7.92 5.83
N ASN A 4 -25.58 -7.40 6.20
CA ASN A 4 -24.47 -8.23 6.72
C ASN A 4 -23.41 -7.37 7.44
N PRO A 5 -23.51 -7.14 8.76
CA PRO A 5 -22.55 -6.32 9.50
C PRO A 5 -21.12 -6.88 9.43
N ILE A 6 -20.97 -8.21 9.39
CA ILE A 6 -19.67 -8.89 9.41
C ILE A 6 -18.94 -8.77 8.06
N ARG A 7 -19.66 -8.82 6.92
CA ARG A 7 -19.06 -8.53 5.59
C ARG A 7 -18.71 -7.06 5.38
N THR A 8 -19.36 -6.15 6.11
CA THR A 8 -18.97 -4.72 6.15
C THR A 8 -17.82 -4.45 7.12
N LEU A 9 -17.67 -5.24 8.19
CA LEU A 9 -16.63 -5.04 9.21
C LEU A 9 -15.26 -5.54 8.77
N VAL A 10 -15.20 -6.66 8.04
CA VAL A 10 -13.93 -7.18 7.48
C VAL A 10 -14.10 -7.34 5.97
N PRO A 11 -13.67 -6.35 5.17
CA PRO A 11 -13.69 -6.47 3.73
C PRO A 11 -12.84 -7.68 3.30
N PRO A 12 -13.23 -8.38 2.23
CA PRO A 12 -12.46 -9.53 1.74
C PRO A 12 -11.02 -9.09 1.49
N TRP A 13 -10.07 -9.89 1.99
CA TRP A 13 -8.64 -9.62 1.90
C TRP A 13 -8.25 -9.32 0.45
N SER A 14 -7.61 -8.17 0.21
CA SER A 14 -7.22 -7.77 -1.16
C SER A 14 -5.90 -8.44 -1.54
N TRP A 15 -5.97 -9.68 -2.05
CA TRP A 15 -4.79 -10.48 -2.40
C TRP A 15 -3.94 -9.80 -3.50
N LYS A 16 -4.57 -9.08 -4.43
CA LYS A 16 -3.87 -8.34 -5.49
C LYS A 16 -3.05 -7.17 -4.93
N ALA A 17 -3.64 -6.41 -4.01
CA ALA A 17 -2.93 -5.33 -3.31
C ALA A 17 -1.82 -5.88 -2.41
N ALA A 18 -2.07 -7.00 -1.72
CA ALA A 18 -1.07 -7.71 -0.93
C ALA A 18 0.15 -8.12 -1.78
N THR A 19 -0.08 -8.78 -2.91
CA THR A 19 0.99 -9.21 -3.82
C THR A 19 1.74 -8.02 -4.41
N PHE A 20 1.04 -6.95 -4.80
CA PHE A 20 1.68 -5.73 -5.31
C PHE A 20 2.58 -5.09 -4.24
N ALA A 21 2.07 -4.92 -3.02
CA ALA A 21 2.84 -4.36 -1.90
C ALA A 21 4.06 -5.23 -1.56
N ALA A 22 3.90 -6.55 -1.52
CA ALA A 22 4.98 -7.49 -1.25
C ALA A 22 6.08 -7.44 -2.32
N ALA A 23 5.69 -7.38 -3.61
CA ALA A 23 6.64 -7.28 -4.71
C ALA A 23 7.44 -5.97 -4.64
N VAL A 24 6.76 -4.83 -4.51
CA VAL A 24 7.42 -3.51 -4.47
C VAL A 24 8.36 -3.39 -3.28
N ARG A 25 7.89 -3.76 -2.08
CA ARG A 25 8.69 -3.61 -0.86
C ARG A 25 9.80 -4.65 -0.75
N GLY A 26 9.53 -5.91 -1.11
CA GLY A 26 10.53 -6.98 -1.12
C GLY A 26 11.68 -6.67 -2.08
N LEU A 27 11.39 -6.20 -3.29
CA LEU A 27 12.41 -5.80 -4.27
C LEU A 27 13.22 -4.58 -3.80
N ALA A 28 12.56 -3.58 -3.21
CA ALA A 28 13.26 -2.41 -2.69
C ALA A 28 14.24 -2.79 -1.57
N PHE A 29 13.81 -3.61 -0.61
CA PHE A 29 14.67 -4.06 0.49
C PHE A 29 15.81 -4.97 0.04
N PHE A 30 15.58 -5.80 -0.98
CA PHE A 30 16.63 -6.57 -1.61
C PHE A 30 17.68 -5.66 -2.27
N ALA A 31 17.24 -4.68 -3.07
CA ALA A 31 18.10 -3.72 -3.75
C ALA A 31 18.95 -2.90 -2.76
N THR A 32 18.37 -2.44 -1.66
CA THR A 32 19.11 -1.66 -0.66
C THR A 32 20.10 -2.48 0.15
N ASN A 33 19.83 -3.78 0.37
CA ASN A 33 20.69 -4.66 1.18
C ASN A 33 21.65 -5.52 0.35
N LEU A 34 21.56 -5.48 -0.98
CA LEU A 34 22.46 -6.19 -1.90
C LEU A 34 23.94 -5.85 -1.63
N GLN A 35 24.23 -4.60 -1.27
CA GLN A 35 25.58 -4.14 -0.92
C GLN A 35 26.13 -4.77 0.38
N ALA A 36 25.26 -5.20 1.30
CA ALA A 36 25.64 -5.86 2.55
C ALA A 36 25.83 -7.38 2.41
N GLY A 37 25.56 -7.95 1.22
CA GLY A 37 25.74 -9.35 0.90
C GLY A 37 24.42 -10.10 0.64
N GLN A 38 24.48 -11.11 -0.23
CA GLN A 38 23.28 -11.83 -0.71
C GLN A 38 22.46 -12.49 0.40
N ARG A 39 23.12 -13.01 1.44
CA ARG A 39 22.43 -13.70 2.55
C ARG A 39 21.58 -12.73 3.37
N GLU A 40 22.09 -11.53 3.64
CA GLU A 40 21.36 -10.51 4.39
C GLU A 40 20.28 -9.85 3.52
N ALA A 41 20.56 -9.65 2.22
CA ALA A 41 19.58 -9.16 1.26
C ALA A 41 18.36 -10.09 1.12
N THR A 42 18.58 -11.41 1.03
CA THR A 42 17.48 -12.39 0.94
C THR A 42 16.65 -12.46 2.22
N LYS A 43 17.28 -12.39 3.40
CA LYS A 43 16.55 -12.30 4.67
C LYS A 43 15.68 -11.05 4.72
N ALA A 44 16.24 -9.89 4.37
CA ALA A 44 15.52 -8.62 4.33
C ALA A 44 14.34 -8.67 3.35
N LEU A 45 14.53 -9.24 2.16
CA LEU A 45 13.48 -9.45 1.17
C LEU A 45 12.33 -10.28 1.76
N VAL A 46 12.63 -11.44 2.36
CA VAL A 46 11.59 -12.36 2.84
C VAL A 46 10.80 -11.75 3.99
N VAL A 47 11.49 -11.17 4.98
CA VAL A 47 10.84 -10.53 6.13
C VAL A 47 9.93 -9.40 5.66
N GLU A 48 10.44 -8.54 4.78
CA GLU A 48 9.67 -7.39 4.30
C GLU A 48 8.53 -7.82 3.38
N ALA A 49 8.73 -8.81 2.50
CA ALA A 49 7.69 -9.31 1.61
C ALA A 49 6.53 -9.93 2.39
N VAL A 50 6.82 -10.72 3.43
CA VAL A 50 5.78 -11.31 4.30
C VAL A 50 5.02 -10.22 5.06
N PHE A 51 5.75 -9.27 5.65
CA PHE A 51 5.13 -8.15 6.36
C PHE A 51 4.27 -7.30 5.41
N ALA A 52 4.77 -6.97 4.22
CA ALA A 52 4.08 -6.21 3.20
C ALA A 52 2.87 -6.96 2.61
N PHE A 53 2.93 -8.28 2.50
CA PHE A 53 1.80 -9.09 2.06
C PHE A 53 0.63 -9.00 3.05
N VAL A 54 0.92 -9.17 4.34
CA VAL A 54 -0.09 -9.11 5.41
C VAL A 54 -0.67 -7.69 5.53
N THR A 55 0.20 -6.69 5.64
CA THR A 55 -0.24 -5.30 5.81
C THR A 55 -0.89 -4.74 4.54
N GLY A 56 -0.33 -5.02 3.36
CA GLY A 56 -0.88 -4.60 2.07
C GLY A 56 -2.24 -5.21 1.77
N GLY A 57 -2.48 -6.45 2.18
CA GLY A 57 -3.79 -7.10 2.06
C GLY A 57 -4.87 -6.42 2.90
N LEU A 58 -4.54 -6.08 4.15
CA LEU A 58 -5.44 -5.37 5.06
C LEU A 58 -5.70 -3.93 4.59
N ILE A 59 -4.64 -3.19 4.26
CA ILE A 59 -4.75 -1.83 3.74
C ILE A 59 -5.57 -1.84 2.45
N GLY A 60 -5.30 -2.77 1.54
CA GLY A 60 -6.04 -2.92 0.29
C GLY A 60 -7.52 -3.25 0.51
N ALA A 61 -7.85 -4.13 1.44
CA ALA A 61 -9.23 -4.45 1.78
C ALA A 61 -9.99 -3.22 2.32
N ILE A 62 -9.38 -2.47 3.25
CA ILE A 62 -9.96 -1.24 3.80
C ILE A 62 -10.07 -0.17 2.71
N SER A 63 -9.04 -0.02 1.87
CA SER A 63 -9.01 0.92 0.73
C SER A 63 -10.12 0.61 -0.26
N GLN A 64 -10.36 -0.67 -0.55
CA GLN A 64 -11.42 -1.11 -1.45
C GLN A 64 -12.81 -0.79 -0.87
N HIS A 65 -12.98 -0.92 0.45
CA HIS A 65 -14.23 -0.57 1.13
C HIS A 65 -14.47 0.94 1.10
N LEU A 66 -13.41 1.72 1.36
CA LEU A 66 -13.47 3.18 1.36
C LEU A 66 -13.41 3.79 -0.06
N ARG A 67 -13.30 3.00 -1.13
CA ARG A 67 -13.10 3.51 -2.49
C ARG A 67 -14.22 4.43 -2.99
N LYS A 68 -15.44 4.27 -2.47
CA LYS A 68 -16.63 5.10 -2.79
C LYS A 68 -17.00 6.07 -1.66
N ALA A 69 -16.23 6.12 -0.57
CA ALA A 69 -16.52 6.98 0.56
C ALA A 69 -16.20 8.46 0.23
N GLU A 70 -17.04 9.36 0.74
CA GLU A 70 -16.84 10.80 0.67
C GLU A 70 -16.76 11.36 2.10
N PRO A 71 -15.92 12.38 2.38
CA PRO A 71 -15.12 13.17 1.44
C PRO A 71 -13.75 12.54 1.09
N ARG A 72 -13.32 12.73 -0.16
CA ARG A 72 -12.14 12.07 -0.77
C ARG A 72 -10.82 12.33 -0.05
N TRP A 73 -10.64 13.55 0.48
CA TRP A 73 -9.41 13.93 1.17
C TRP A 73 -9.25 13.20 2.52
N ALA A 74 -10.36 12.97 3.23
CA ALA A 74 -10.35 12.26 4.49
C ALA A 74 -10.04 10.78 4.26
N THR A 75 -10.64 10.17 3.23
CA THR A 75 -10.33 8.80 2.82
C THR A 75 -8.87 8.63 2.41
N ALA A 76 -8.34 9.55 1.61
CA ALA A 76 -6.93 9.55 1.24
C ALA A 76 -6.02 9.66 2.46
N GLY A 77 -6.35 10.52 3.43
CA GLY A 77 -5.64 10.64 4.70
C GLY A 77 -5.64 9.33 5.49
N VAL A 78 -6.79 8.67 5.60
CA VAL A 78 -6.88 7.39 6.31
C VAL A 78 -6.07 6.29 5.63
N VAL A 79 -6.21 6.15 4.31
CA VAL A 79 -5.56 5.10 3.53
C VAL A 79 -4.05 5.31 3.40
N CYS A 80 -3.61 6.55 3.16
CA CYS A 80 -2.22 6.85 2.88
C CYS A 80 -1.43 7.23 4.13
N ILE A 81 -2.05 7.70 5.21
CA ILE A 81 -1.34 8.20 6.40
C ILE A 81 -1.70 7.38 7.63
N CYS A 82 -2.98 7.30 7.99
CA CYS A 82 -3.37 6.64 9.26
C CYS A 82 -3.03 5.15 9.26
N LEU A 83 -3.38 4.43 8.18
CA LEU A 83 -3.14 2.99 8.08
C LEU A 83 -1.64 2.65 7.99
N PRO A 84 -0.85 3.22 7.06
CA PRO A 84 0.60 3.05 7.05
C PRO A 84 1.28 3.51 8.35
N GLY A 85 0.79 4.58 8.99
CA GLY A 85 1.34 5.09 10.24
C GLY A 85 1.14 4.11 11.39
N PHE A 86 -0.03 3.50 11.49
CA PHE A 86 -0.29 2.43 12.46
C PHE A 86 0.58 1.20 12.20
N MET A 87 0.76 0.82 10.93
CA MET A 87 1.62 -0.31 10.56
C MET A 87 3.09 -0.03 10.81
N LEU A 88 3.55 1.22 10.67
CA LEU A 88 4.91 1.61 11.01
C LEU A 88 5.21 1.42 12.51
N PHE A 89 4.21 1.69 13.36
CA PHE A 89 4.33 1.45 14.80
C PHE A 89 4.51 -0.05 15.10
N ALA A 90 3.70 -0.92 14.46
CA ALA A 90 3.83 -2.36 14.57
C ALA A 90 5.18 -2.87 14.02
N GLN A 91 5.60 -2.36 12.85
CA GLN A 91 6.88 -2.69 12.22
C GLN A 91 8.07 -2.32 13.11
N SER A 92 8.00 -1.17 13.77
CA SER A 92 9.02 -0.74 14.74
C SER A 92 9.14 -1.70 15.92
N GLY A 93 8.02 -2.26 16.39
CA GLY A 93 8.01 -3.29 17.45
C GLY A 93 8.68 -4.59 17.01
N VAL A 94 8.31 -5.11 15.83
CA VAL A 94 8.89 -6.34 15.26
C VAL A 94 10.40 -6.21 15.06
N HIS A 95 10.86 -5.09 14.52
CA HIS A 95 12.27 -4.85 14.27
C HIS A 95 13.10 -4.63 15.54
N ARG A 96 12.50 -4.07 16.60
CA ARG A 96 13.14 -4.02 17.94
C ARG A 96 13.34 -5.41 18.53
N LEU A 97 12.36 -6.30 18.37
CA LEU A 97 12.46 -7.70 18.82
C LEU A 97 13.47 -8.50 17.98
N ALA A 98 13.63 -8.16 16.70
CA ALA A 98 14.53 -8.84 15.77
C ALA A 98 15.99 -8.34 15.77
N HIS A 99 16.36 -7.39 16.65
CA HIS A 99 17.73 -6.84 16.78
C HIS A 99 18.42 -6.50 15.44
N THR A 100 17.70 -5.90 14.49
CA THR A 100 18.28 -5.60 13.17
C THR A 100 19.20 -4.37 13.23
N PRO A 101 20.44 -4.40 12.70
CA PRO A 101 21.29 -3.21 12.59
C PRO A 101 20.71 -2.21 11.56
N HIS A 102 20.94 -0.90 11.75
CA HIS A 102 20.51 0.19 10.84
C HIS A 102 18.99 0.33 10.58
N LEU A 103 18.17 0.16 11.63
CA LEU A 103 16.69 0.22 11.60
C LEU A 103 16.08 1.46 10.94
N SER A 104 16.63 2.65 11.20
CA SER A 104 15.95 3.92 10.93
C SER A 104 15.81 4.23 9.44
N GLY A 105 16.84 3.95 8.63
CA GLY A 105 16.79 4.17 7.18
C GLY A 105 15.81 3.22 6.48
N GLY A 106 15.81 1.94 6.87
CA GLY A 106 14.87 0.94 6.36
C GLY A 106 13.43 1.25 6.73
N LEU A 107 13.16 1.69 7.97
CA LEU A 107 11.82 2.07 8.44
C LEU A 107 11.24 3.25 7.65
N VAL A 108 12.03 4.29 7.39
CA VAL A 108 11.56 5.45 6.61
C VAL A 108 11.27 5.05 5.16
N LEU A 109 12.18 4.32 4.51
CA LEU A 109 11.98 3.83 3.14
C LEU A 109 10.73 2.94 3.05
N SER A 110 10.58 2.04 4.02
CA SER A 110 9.43 1.16 4.13
C SER A 110 8.12 1.93 4.28
N PHE A 111 8.08 2.93 5.17
CA PHE A 111 6.92 3.80 5.31
C PHE A 111 6.58 4.50 4.00
N CYS A 112 7.55 5.15 3.36
CA CYS A 112 7.34 5.83 2.08
C CYS A 112 6.80 4.88 1.01
N LEU A 113 7.37 3.69 0.87
CA LEU A 113 6.89 2.67 -0.06
C LEU A 113 5.49 2.20 0.29
N SER A 114 5.17 2.02 1.58
CA SER A 114 3.81 1.69 2.03
C SER A 114 2.80 2.75 1.64
N VAL A 115 3.11 4.03 1.89
CA VAL A 115 2.25 5.17 1.55
C VAL A 115 2.00 5.20 0.04
N VAL A 116 3.05 5.07 -0.77
CA VAL A 116 2.94 5.09 -2.23
C VAL A 116 2.17 3.88 -2.76
N SER A 117 2.48 2.67 -2.28
CA SER A 117 1.78 1.45 -2.69
C SER A 117 0.30 1.47 -2.29
N ALA A 118 -0.04 2.00 -1.11
CA ALA A 118 -1.41 2.17 -0.65
C ALA A 118 -2.17 3.20 -1.50
N ALA A 119 -1.54 4.35 -1.77
CA ALA A 119 -2.10 5.41 -2.62
C ALA A 119 -2.39 4.89 -4.04
N PHE A 120 -1.43 4.18 -4.64
CA PHE A 120 -1.59 3.58 -5.96
C PHE A 120 -2.69 2.51 -5.96
N SER A 121 -2.69 1.60 -4.99
CA SER A 121 -3.70 0.55 -4.89
C SER A 121 -5.11 1.13 -4.74
N TRP A 122 -5.28 2.15 -3.91
CA TRP A 122 -6.56 2.86 -3.77
C TRP A 122 -6.96 3.60 -5.05
N TYR A 123 -6.01 4.24 -5.73
CA TYR A 123 -6.27 4.88 -7.01
C TYR A 123 -6.71 3.86 -8.08
N ALA A 124 -6.00 2.73 -8.19
CA ALA A 124 -6.35 1.65 -9.11
C ALA A 124 -7.75 1.07 -8.81
N MET A 125 -8.07 0.83 -7.53
CA MET A 125 -9.40 0.37 -7.09
C MET A 125 -10.52 1.35 -7.42
N ARG A 126 -10.26 2.66 -7.36
CA ARG A 126 -11.23 3.68 -7.80
C ARG A 126 -11.44 3.71 -9.31
N HIS A 127 -10.46 3.27 -10.09
CA HIS A 127 -10.54 3.17 -11.55
C HIS A 127 -10.96 1.77 -12.03
N GLY A 128 -11.42 0.90 -11.12
CA GLY A 128 -11.94 -0.41 -11.47
C GLY A 128 -10.87 -1.48 -11.72
N ALA A 129 -9.65 -1.31 -11.20
CA ALA A 129 -8.60 -2.33 -11.24
C ALA A 129 -8.20 -2.77 -9.82
N MET A 130 -7.57 -3.94 -9.68
CA MET A 130 -7.13 -4.49 -8.38
C MET A 130 -8.28 -4.75 -7.39
N LEU A 131 -9.49 -4.97 -7.88
CA LEU A 131 -10.64 -5.31 -7.04
C LEU A 131 -10.65 -6.81 -6.74
N GLY A 132 -11.02 -7.17 -5.51
CA GLY A 132 -11.21 -8.56 -5.06
C GLY A 132 -12.57 -8.79 -4.39
N GLY A 133 -12.98 -10.05 -4.25
CA GLY A 133 -14.25 -10.41 -3.63
C GLY A 133 -15.44 -10.25 -4.57
N THR A 134 -16.48 -9.52 -4.14
CA THR A 134 -17.74 -9.42 -4.94
C THR A 134 -17.63 -8.54 -6.18
N ASP A 135 -16.66 -7.63 -6.21
CA ASP A 135 -16.38 -6.76 -7.36
C ASP A 135 -15.10 -7.22 -8.10
N GLU A 136 -14.74 -8.50 -8.01
CA GLU A 136 -13.47 -9.02 -8.51
C GLU A 136 -13.31 -8.85 -10.01
N THR A 137 -12.19 -8.27 -10.40
CA THR A 137 -11.75 -8.14 -11.79
C THR A 137 -10.85 -9.32 -12.16
N THR A 138 -10.76 -9.69 -13.43
CA THR A 138 -9.80 -10.72 -13.86
C THR A 138 -8.38 -10.16 -13.85
N VAL A 139 -7.38 -10.99 -13.55
CA VAL A 139 -5.96 -10.57 -13.56
C VAL A 139 -5.54 -9.99 -14.92
N PHE A 140 -6.03 -10.57 -16.03
CA PHE A 140 -5.77 -10.06 -17.38
C PHE A 140 -6.33 -8.65 -17.60
N HIS A 141 -7.56 -8.40 -17.15
CA HIS A 141 -8.16 -7.06 -17.22
C HIS A 141 -7.35 -6.04 -16.41
N ASP A 142 -6.91 -6.44 -15.20
CA ASP A 142 -6.05 -5.58 -14.38
C ASP A 142 -4.70 -5.33 -15.08
N LEU A 143 -4.10 -6.35 -15.70
CA LEU A 143 -2.81 -6.21 -16.41
C LEU A 143 -2.90 -5.26 -17.60
N GLU A 144 -4.04 -5.23 -18.30
CA GLU A 144 -4.30 -4.32 -19.41
C GLU A 144 -4.58 -2.88 -18.94
N ALA A 145 -5.30 -2.73 -17.82
CA ALA A 145 -5.67 -1.42 -17.27
C ALA A 145 -4.54 -0.75 -16.46
N LEU A 146 -3.73 -1.55 -15.76
CA LEU A 146 -2.69 -1.08 -14.83
C LEU A 146 -1.67 -0.12 -15.46
N PRO A 147 -1.14 -0.34 -16.68
CA PRO A 147 -0.17 0.58 -17.30
C PRO A 147 -0.74 1.98 -17.49
N LYS A 148 -1.99 2.08 -17.97
CA LYS A 148 -2.68 3.37 -18.16
C LYS A 148 -2.99 4.04 -16.83
N ILE A 149 -3.43 3.28 -15.84
CA ILE A 149 -3.69 3.78 -14.48
C ILE A 149 -2.40 4.28 -13.82
N LEU A 150 -1.30 3.53 -13.97
CA LEU A 150 0.02 3.91 -13.47
C LEU A 150 0.52 5.20 -14.13
N LEU A 151 0.39 5.31 -15.45
CA LEU A 151 0.79 6.51 -16.18
C LEU A 151 -0.02 7.73 -15.70
N ASN A 152 -1.34 7.59 -15.55
CA ASN A 152 -2.19 8.65 -15.01
C ASN A 152 -1.84 8.98 -13.55
N PHE A 153 -1.53 7.99 -12.72
CA PHE A 153 -1.11 8.21 -11.34
C PHE A 153 0.19 9.01 -11.25
N VAL A 154 1.17 8.69 -12.10
CA VAL A 154 2.46 9.40 -12.16
C VAL A 154 2.30 10.81 -12.73
N LEU A 155 1.43 11.02 -13.72
CA LEU A 155 1.20 12.33 -14.33
C LEU A 155 0.33 13.25 -13.47
N VAL A 156 -0.76 12.74 -12.89
CA VAL A 156 -1.73 13.53 -12.12
C VAL A 156 -1.34 13.63 -10.63
N GLY A 157 -0.61 12.64 -10.11
CA GLY A 157 -0.18 12.61 -8.71
C GLY A 157 0.55 13.89 -8.26
N PRO A 158 1.57 14.37 -9.00
CA PRO A 158 2.30 15.60 -8.68
C PRO A 158 1.38 16.83 -8.68
N ASP A 159 0.47 16.94 -9.64
CA ASP A 159 -0.47 18.07 -9.76
C ASP A 159 -1.53 18.08 -8.65
N LEU A 160 -1.99 16.90 -8.23
CA LEU A 160 -2.93 16.77 -7.13
C LEU A 160 -2.27 17.14 -5.79
N VAL A 161 -1.02 16.73 -5.58
CA VAL A 161 -0.23 17.12 -4.40
C VAL A 161 0.03 18.63 -4.44
N ALA A 162 0.46 19.17 -5.58
CA ALA A 162 0.73 20.59 -5.75
C ALA A 162 -0.53 21.46 -5.54
N SER A 163 -1.70 21.02 -5.98
CA SER A 163 -2.97 21.75 -5.79
C SER A 163 -3.45 21.73 -4.34
N ILE A 164 -3.25 20.63 -3.59
CA ILE A 164 -3.50 20.58 -2.14
C ILE A 164 -2.61 21.58 -1.38
N PHE A 165 -1.34 21.73 -1.78
CA PHE A 165 -0.45 22.73 -1.19
C PHE A 165 -0.79 24.17 -1.61
N ARG A 166 -1.35 24.39 -2.81
CA ARG A 166 -1.84 25.70 -3.26
C ARG A 166 -3.13 26.13 -2.56
N ALA A 167 -4.04 25.19 -2.27
CA ALA A 167 -5.31 25.49 -1.59
C ALA A 167 -5.16 25.97 -0.14
N LYS A 168 -3.99 25.74 0.49
CA LYS A 168 -3.67 26.22 1.85
C LYS A 168 -3.07 27.63 1.91
N ARG A 169 -2.91 28.32 0.78
CA ARG A 169 -2.28 29.66 0.68
C ARG A 169 -3.25 30.84 0.52
N HIS A 170 -4.56 30.63 0.71
CA HIS A 170 -5.56 31.70 0.71
C HIS A 170 -6.30 31.74 2.04
#